data_AF-E5A546-F1
#
_entry.id   AF-E5A546-F1
#
_cell.length_a   1.000
_cell.length_b   1.000
_cell.length_c   1.000
_cell.angle_alpha   90.00
_cell.angle_beta   90.00
_cell.angle_gamma   90.00
#
_symmetry.space_group_name_H-M   'P 1'
#
loop_
_entity.id
_entity.type
_entity.pdbx_description
1 polymer ?
#
loop_
_entity_poly.entity_id
_entity_poly.type
_entity_poly.pdbx_seq_one_letter_code
_entity_poly.pdbx_strand_id
1 'polypeptide(L)'
;MEHLPIFSKSQNLALLSHNRKCDLINGFWPYLGLKVEDYIEEDYVDFLGYIDAVGTGLWPYRQSFAIQDVKGLLVIVANLRRYQNSVRETLVGEVMKNLSTSTTPEHVARSLEIAARLWLGINVASKSLSVGPNYPRGSRIEWPADRTLAEVISKQLSNKASWAPIDEFSLDESFTAVNLKNICRLRIQWTHNLADHLRMKGLRGRRSLFIYRHKILLVNHLRDPNPTIIDPSILEEAIRTLDLLFPFGDSKSADFLETEGVHFYSISSGGPRPYDLDEFIHWRNHLAQLLRILHGPPETATQTLTDTRNLSQFATLWVAIFGVFALTILFGILATVYSIKSYRVALGSYNLALTAACHEFPVLPHCQRL
;
A
#
# COMPACT_ATOMS: atom_id res chain seq x y z
N MET A 1 -13.58 11.83 -30.85
CA MET A 1 -13.36 12.23 -29.44
C MET A 1 -13.84 13.65 -29.07
N GLU A 2 -14.55 14.39 -29.94
CA GLU A 2 -14.80 15.82 -29.68
C GLU A 2 -15.76 16.06 -28.50
N HIS A 3 -15.35 16.95 -27.58
CA HIS A 3 -16.10 17.48 -26.43
C HIS A 3 -16.36 16.57 -25.23
N LEU A 4 -15.57 15.51 -25.01
CA LEU A 4 -15.64 14.78 -23.74
C LEU A 4 -14.96 15.61 -22.63
N PRO A 5 -15.69 16.18 -21.64
CA PRO A 5 -15.06 16.98 -20.60
C PRO A 5 -14.04 16.13 -19.82
N ILE A 6 -12.98 16.75 -19.33
CA ILE A 6 -12.06 16.08 -18.37
C ILE A 6 -12.54 16.30 -16.93
N PHE A 7 -13.12 17.48 -16.68
CA PHE A 7 -13.65 17.86 -15.38
C PHE A 7 -15.16 17.73 -15.39
N SER A 8 -15.69 16.74 -14.67
CA SER A 8 -17.13 16.50 -14.57
C SER A 8 -17.51 15.99 -13.18
N LYS A 9 -18.76 16.22 -12.76
CA LYS A 9 -19.28 15.71 -11.46
C LYS A 9 -19.65 14.23 -11.50
N SER A 10 -19.97 13.71 -12.67
CA SER A 10 -20.64 12.40 -12.82
C SER A 10 -20.22 11.67 -14.09
N GLN A 11 -19.04 12.00 -14.62
CA GLN A 11 -18.52 11.30 -15.77
C GLN A 11 -17.93 9.96 -15.35
N ASN A 12 -18.14 8.98 -16.22
CA ASN A 12 -17.60 7.65 -16.08
C ASN A 12 -17.02 7.22 -17.43
N LEU A 13 -15.71 7.40 -17.59
CA LEU A 13 -14.93 6.96 -18.75
C LEU A 13 -15.01 5.44 -18.94
N ALA A 14 -15.26 4.67 -17.88
CA ALA A 14 -15.48 3.23 -17.99
C ALA A 14 -16.80 2.87 -18.70
N LEU A 15 -17.77 3.79 -18.84
CA LEU A 15 -19.00 3.56 -19.59
C LEU A 15 -18.90 3.97 -21.07
N LEU A 16 -17.74 4.45 -21.53
CA LEU A 16 -17.55 4.77 -22.94
C LEU A 16 -17.59 3.50 -23.81
N SER A 17 -17.95 3.65 -25.08
CA SER A 17 -17.81 2.56 -26.05
C SER A 17 -16.34 2.17 -26.19
N HIS A 18 -16.07 0.88 -26.48
CA HIS A 18 -14.71 0.37 -26.61
C HIS A 18 -13.87 1.19 -27.59
N ASN A 19 -14.43 1.56 -28.74
CA ASN A 19 -13.74 2.42 -29.72
C ASN A 19 -13.22 3.73 -29.08
N ARG A 20 -14.06 4.39 -28.26
CA ARG A 20 -13.66 5.62 -27.55
C ARG A 20 -12.63 5.39 -26.45
N LYS A 21 -12.66 4.22 -25.80
CA LYS A 21 -11.63 3.82 -24.83
C LYS A 21 -10.29 3.58 -25.53
N CYS A 22 -10.28 2.85 -26.65
CA CYS A 22 -9.10 2.64 -27.50
C CYS A 22 -8.52 3.98 -27.98
N ASP A 23 -9.35 4.87 -28.51
CA ASP A 23 -8.98 6.23 -28.93
C ASP A 23 -8.27 7.01 -27.80
N LEU A 24 -8.80 6.95 -26.58
CA LEU A 24 -8.24 7.62 -25.41
C LEU A 24 -6.88 7.03 -25.03
N ILE A 25 -6.78 5.70 -24.97
CA ILE A 25 -5.54 5.00 -24.62
C ILE A 25 -4.46 5.24 -25.68
N ASN A 26 -4.81 5.15 -26.96
CA ASN A 26 -3.92 5.49 -28.07
C ASN A 26 -3.52 6.97 -28.04
N GLY A 27 -4.33 7.85 -27.47
CA GLY A 27 -3.94 9.23 -27.20
C GLY A 27 -2.76 9.36 -26.24
N PHE A 28 -2.73 8.54 -25.18
CA PHE A 28 -1.62 8.51 -24.23
C PHE A 28 -0.41 7.74 -24.78
N TRP A 29 -0.64 6.61 -25.47
CA TRP A 29 0.38 5.75 -26.06
C TRP A 29 0.04 5.40 -27.53
N PRO A 30 0.35 6.29 -28.49
CA PRO A 30 0.00 6.12 -29.89
C PRO A 30 0.58 4.88 -30.57
N TYR A 31 1.72 4.38 -30.07
CA TYR A 31 2.37 3.21 -30.65
C TYR A 31 1.54 1.93 -30.47
N LEU A 32 0.64 1.87 -29.47
CA LEU A 32 -0.17 0.69 -29.22
C LEU A 32 -1.14 0.42 -30.39
N GLY A 33 -1.66 1.48 -31.02
CA GLY A 33 -2.59 1.35 -32.14
C GLY A 33 -3.80 0.44 -31.83
N LEU A 34 -4.24 0.41 -30.57
CA LEU A 34 -5.27 -0.52 -30.09
C LEU A 34 -6.52 -0.40 -30.94
N LYS A 35 -7.00 -1.55 -31.41
CA LYS A 35 -8.33 -1.71 -31.98
C LYS A 35 -9.27 -2.31 -30.94
N VAL A 36 -10.56 -2.34 -31.26
CA VAL A 36 -11.58 -2.88 -30.34
C VAL A 36 -11.33 -4.37 -30.08
N GLU A 37 -10.80 -5.08 -31.07
CA GLU A 37 -10.49 -6.52 -30.98
C GLU A 37 -9.34 -6.82 -30.01
N ASP A 38 -8.38 -5.90 -29.88
CA ASP A 38 -7.18 -6.06 -29.03
C ASP A 38 -7.38 -5.47 -27.62
N TYR A 39 -8.53 -4.84 -27.37
CA TYR A 39 -8.80 -4.13 -26.12
C TYR A 39 -9.26 -5.08 -25.02
N ILE A 40 -8.47 -5.15 -23.94
CA ILE A 40 -8.81 -5.89 -22.72
C ILE A 40 -9.34 -4.89 -21.68
N GLU A 41 -10.64 -4.96 -21.37
CA GLU A 41 -11.28 -3.98 -20.49
C GLU A 41 -10.69 -3.96 -19.07
N GLU A 42 -10.43 -5.14 -18.51
CA GLU A 42 -9.90 -5.32 -17.16
C GLU A 42 -8.56 -4.61 -16.97
N ASP A 43 -7.70 -4.61 -17.99
CA ASP A 43 -6.36 -4.01 -17.91
C ASP A 43 -6.42 -2.48 -17.76
N TYR A 44 -7.48 -1.83 -18.26
CA TYR A 44 -7.59 -0.37 -18.32
C TYR A 44 -8.68 0.23 -17.42
N VAL A 45 -9.59 -0.57 -16.86
CA VAL A 45 -10.71 -0.06 -16.04
C VAL A 45 -10.23 0.78 -14.86
N ASP A 46 -9.17 0.35 -14.20
CA ASP A 46 -8.55 1.05 -13.06
C ASP A 46 -7.96 2.41 -13.47
N PHE A 47 -7.32 2.46 -14.64
CA PHE A 47 -6.75 3.69 -15.17
C PHE A 47 -7.83 4.69 -15.58
N LEU A 48 -8.88 4.24 -16.27
CA LEU A 48 -10.00 5.10 -16.66
C LEU A 48 -10.73 5.66 -15.43
N GLY A 49 -10.99 4.81 -14.43
CA GLY A 49 -11.56 5.24 -13.16
C GLY A 49 -10.67 6.21 -12.40
N TYR A 50 -9.35 6.10 -12.52
CA TYR A 50 -8.41 7.06 -11.97
C TYR A 50 -8.51 8.44 -12.64
N ILE A 51 -8.61 8.51 -13.98
CA ILE A 51 -8.83 9.77 -14.69
C ILE A 51 -10.15 10.41 -14.22
N ASP A 52 -11.23 9.64 -14.11
CA ASP A 52 -12.53 10.13 -13.60
C ASP A 52 -12.43 10.68 -12.19
N ALA A 53 -11.75 9.97 -11.28
CA ALA A 53 -11.59 10.39 -9.90
C ALA A 53 -10.81 11.72 -9.80
N VAL A 54 -9.76 11.88 -10.60
CA VAL A 54 -8.99 13.12 -10.69
C VAL A 54 -9.84 14.26 -11.27
N GLY A 55 -10.56 13.99 -12.37
CA GLY A 55 -11.45 14.95 -13.01
C GLY A 55 -12.56 15.44 -12.07
N THR A 56 -13.17 14.52 -11.33
CA THR A 56 -14.22 14.80 -10.35
C THR A 56 -13.70 15.62 -9.17
N GLY A 57 -12.55 15.22 -8.61
CA GLY A 57 -11.92 15.94 -7.49
C GLY A 57 -11.50 17.38 -7.84
N LEU A 58 -11.19 17.64 -9.11
CA LEU A 58 -10.77 18.95 -9.60
C LEU A 58 -11.88 19.75 -10.28
N TRP A 59 -13.07 19.19 -10.45
CA TRP A 59 -14.22 19.87 -11.08
C TRP A 59 -14.54 21.27 -10.51
N PRO A 60 -14.48 21.51 -9.18
CA PRO A 60 -14.70 22.85 -8.62
C PRO A 60 -13.68 23.89 -9.09
N TYR A 61 -12.49 23.44 -9.49
CA TYR A 61 -11.33 24.26 -9.86
C TYR A 61 -11.06 24.26 -11.37
N ARG A 62 -11.98 23.74 -12.19
CA ARG A 62 -11.78 23.59 -13.65
C ARG A 62 -11.36 24.87 -14.37
N GLN A 63 -11.80 26.04 -13.89
CA GLN A 63 -11.44 27.35 -14.47
C GLN A 63 -9.97 27.73 -14.24
N SER A 64 -9.27 27.05 -13.34
CA SER A 64 -7.84 27.25 -13.08
C SER A 64 -6.94 26.48 -14.05
N PHE A 65 -7.51 25.77 -15.04
CA PHE A 65 -6.80 24.96 -16.01
C PHE A 65 -7.05 25.46 -17.44
N ALA A 66 -6.02 25.36 -18.28
CA ALA A 66 -6.07 25.68 -19.70
C ALA A 66 -6.86 24.63 -20.51
N ILE A 67 -6.85 23.37 -20.06
CA ILE A 67 -7.62 22.28 -20.69
C ILE A 67 -8.98 22.14 -20.04
N GLN A 68 -10.00 21.80 -20.84
CA GLN A 68 -11.36 21.56 -20.35
C GLN A 68 -11.94 20.20 -20.79
N ASP A 69 -11.32 19.58 -21.78
CA ASP A 69 -11.73 18.30 -22.35
C ASP A 69 -10.55 17.32 -22.48
N VAL A 70 -10.90 16.06 -22.75
CA VAL A 70 -9.95 14.97 -22.94
C VAL A 70 -9.07 15.22 -24.18
N LYS A 71 -9.58 15.88 -25.22
CA LYS A 71 -8.80 16.24 -26.42
C LYS A 71 -7.65 17.17 -26.05
N GLY A 72 -7.92 18.22 -25.26
CA GLY A 72 -6.92 19.15 -24.76
C GLY A 72 -5.89 18.48 -23.86
N LEU A 73 -6.31 17.54 -23.00
CA LEU A 73 -5.39 16.71 -22.22
C LEU A 73 -4.39 15.97 -23.11
N LEU A 74 -4.90 15.27 -24.13
CA LEU A 74 -4.07 14.48 -25.04
C LEU A 74 -3.12 15.36 -25.87
N VAL A 75 -3.55 16.57 -26.25
CA VAL A 75 -2.67 17.56 -26.89
C VAL A 75 -1.53 17.95 -25.96
N ILE A 76 -1.79 18.18 -24.67
CA ILE A 76 -0.72 18.47 -23.71
C ILE A 76 0.20 17.27 -23.52
N VAL A 77 -0.32 16.05 -23.44
CA VAL A 77 0.50 14.82 -23.39
C VAL A 77 1.41 14.70 -24.61
N ALA A 78 0.90 14.98 -25.81
CA ALA A 78 1.70 15.00 -27.03
C ALA A 78 2.82 16.05 -26.98
N ASN A 79 2.54 17.24 -26.43
CA ASN A 79 3.56 18.28 -26.23
C ASN A 79 4.61 17.85 -25.19
N LEU A 80 4.21 17.23 -24.08
CA LEU A 80 5.13 16.69 -23.08
C LEU A 80 6.10 15.66 -23.69
N ARG A 81 5.61 14.80 -24.58
CA ARG A 81 6.44 13.84 -25.32
C ARG A 81 7.40 14.53 -26.29
N ARG A 82 6.88 15.47 -27.08
CA ARG A 82 7.67 16.19 -28.10
C ARG A 82 8.79 17.03 -27.50
N TYR A 83 8.53 17.66 -26.37
CA TYR A 83 9.44 18.60 -25.70
C TYR A 83 9.99 18.04 -24.38
N GLN A 84 10.18 16.72 -24.29
CA GLN A 84 10.61 16.05 -23.05
C GLN A 84 11.95 16.56 -22.49
N ASN A 85 12.82 17.08 -23.37
CA ASN A 85 14.12 17.63 -23.00
C ASN A 85 14.09 19.14 -22.71
N SER A 86 12.91 19.76 -22.75
CA SER A 86 12.73 21.18 -22.46
C SER A 86 12.39 21.38 -20.98
N VAL A 87 12.90 22.48 -20.42
CA VAL A 87 12.51 22.91 -19.07
C VAL A 87 11.05 23.37 -19.06
N ARG A 88 10.42 23.32 -17.88
CA ARG A 88 9.00 23.64 -17.73
C ARG A 88 8.64 25.02 -18.28
N GLU A 89 9.46 26.03 -18.04
CA GLU A 89 9.17 27.40 -18.50
C GLU A 89 9.11 27.52 -20.03
N THR A 90 10.06 26.92 -20.74
CA THR A 90 10.05 26.86 -22.20
C THR A 90 8.82 26.11 -22.70
N LEU A 91 8.48 24.99 -22.06
CA LEU A 91 7.32 24.18 -22.44
C LEU A 91 5.99 24.95 -22.26
N VAL A 92 5.85 25.69 -21.16
CA VAL A 92 4.71 26.58 -20.93
C VAL A 92 4.61 27.59 -22.07
N GLY A 93 5.73 28.23 -22.43
CA GLY A 93 5.80 29.18 -23.54
C GLY A 93 5.37 28.57 -24.88
N GLU A 94 5.85 27.37 -25.22
CA GLU A 94 5.47 26.69 -26.47
C GLU A 94 4.00 26.28 -26.52
N VAL A 95 3.45 25.78 -25.40
CA VAL A 95 2.03 25.41 -25.34
C VAL A 95 1.15 26.66 -25.41
N MET A 96 1.55 27.76 -24.77
CA MET A 96 0.82 29.03 -24.82
C MET A 96 0.67 29.60 -26.23
N LYS A 97 1.66 29.41 -27.12
CA LYS A 97 1.58 29.88 -28.53
C LYS A 97 0.38 29.32 -29.28
N ASN A 98 -0.10 28.14 -28.88
CA ASN A 98 -1.21 27.43 -29.53
C ASN A 98 -2.55 27.60 -28.79
N LEU A 99 -2.60 28.41 -27.74
CA LEU A 99 -3.78 28.61 -26.89
C LEU A 99 -4.35 30.03 -27.01
N SER A 100 -5.61 30.18 -26.61
CA SER A 100 -6.30 31.47 -26.61
C SER A 100 -5.63 32.50 -25.70
N THR A 101 -5.71 33.78 -26.09
CA THR A 101 -5.11 34.94 -25.41
C THR A 101 -5.56 35.16 -23.95
N SER A 102 -6.68 34.56 -23.53
CA SER A 102 -7.19 34.62 -22.16
C SER A 102 -6.51 33.64 -21.18
N THR A 103 -5.64 32.75 -21.67
CA THR A 103 -5.00 31.71 -20.87
C THR A 103 -3.73 32.25 -20.19
N THR A 104 -3.64 32.14 -18.87
CA THR A 104 -2.43 32.56 -18.13
C THR A 104 -1.36 31.45 -18.12
N PRO A 105 -0.07 31.79 -17.95
CA PRO A 105 1.00 30.80 -17.82
C PRO A 105 0.74 29.77 -16.69
N GLU A 106 0.12 30.19 -15.60
CA GLU A 106 -0.21 29.31 -14.47
C GLU A 106 -1.29 28.30 -14.84
N HIS A 107 -2.29 28.68 -15.64
CA HIS A 107 -3.31 27.74 -16.14
C HIS A 107 -2.70 26.65 -17.01
N VAL A 108 -1.73 27.02 -17.85
CA VAL A 108 -0.98 26.07 -18.69
C VAL A 108 -0.10 25.18 -17.82
N ALA A 109 0.66 25.75 -16.89
CA ALA A 109 1.53 24.98 -15.99
C ALA A 109 0.75 23.96 -15.16
N ARG A 110 -0.42 24.33 -14.61
CA ARG A 110 -1.32 23.41 -13.91
C ARG A 110 -1.83 22.28 -14.80
N SER A 111 -2.14 22.59 -16.06
CA SER A 111 -2.62 21.60 -17.03
C SER A 111 -1.51 20.63 -17.44
N LEU A 112 -0.27 21.13 -17.56
CA LEU A 112 0.94 20.32 -17.76
C LEU A 112 1.17 19.35 -16.59
N GLU A 113 1.06 19.81 -15.34
CA GLU A 113 1.24 18.96 -14.17
C GLU A 113 0.19 17.85 -14.07
N ILE A 114 -1.08 18.15 -14.40
CA ILE A 114 -2.12 17.12 -14.43
C ILE A 114 -1.90 16.13 -15.57
N ALA A 115 -1.55 16.62 -16.77
CA ALA A 115 -1.27 15.76 -17.90
C ALA A 115 -0.11 14.81 -17.60
N ALA A 116 0.98 15.33 -17.04
CA ALA A 116 2.11 14.54 -16.58
C ALA A 116 1.68 13.52 -15.51
N ARG A 117 0.84 13.94 -14.55
CA ARG A 117 0.35 13.05 -13.50
C ARG A 117 -0.47 11.88 -14.03
N LEU A 118 -1.44 12.16 -14.89
CA LEU A 118 -2.33 11.14 -15.45
C LEU A 118 -1.57 10.21 -16.39
N TRP A 119 -0.69 10.75 -17.23
CA TRP A 119 0.09 9.97 -18.19
C TRP A 119 1.15 9.09 -17.52
N LEU A 120 1.88 9.62 -16.54
CA LEU A 120 3.01 8.92 -15.93
C LEU A 120 2.62 8.10 -14.68
N GLY A 121 1.43 8.32 -14.11
CA GLY A 121 1.04 7.69 -12.84
C GLY A 121 1.89 8.15 -11.66
N ILE A 122 2.39 9.39 -11.73
CA ILE A 122 3.28 10.01 -10.75
C ILE A 122 2.68 11.33 -10.31
N ASN A 123 2.65 11.61 -9.00
CA ASN A 123 2.07 12.84 -8.48
C ASN A 123 2.99 14.06 -8.67
N VAL A 124 3.05 14.57 -9.90
CA VAL A 124 3.69 15.85 -10.24
C VAL A 124 2.76 16.97 -9.77
N ALA A 125 3.26 17.81 -8.86
CA ALA A 125 2.48 18.88 -8.23
C ALA A 125 3.38 19.92 -7.56
N SER A 126 3.48 21.12 -8.14
CA SER A 126 4.18 22.25 -7.50
C SER A 126 3.30 22.89 -6.43
N LYS A 127 3.87 23.22 -5.27
CA LYS A 127 3.11 23.84 -4.16
C LYS A 127 2.47 25.17 -4.56
N SER A 128 3.17 25.97 -5.35
CA SER A 128 2.70 27.27 -5.86
C SER A 128 1.56 27.16 -6.88
N LEU A 129 1.44 26.02 -7.55
CA LEU A 129 0.43 25.78 -8.59
C LEU A 129 -0.75 24.92 -8.12
N SER A 130 -0.60 24.23 -6.99
CA SER A 130 -1.57 23.28 -6.45
C SER A 130 -2.93 23.93 -6.21
N VAL A 131 -3.96 23.40 -6.86
CA VAL A 131 -5.37 23.76 -6.64
C VAL A 131 -6.18 22.53 -6.28
N GLY A 132 -7.17 22.71 -5.41
CA GLY A 132 -8.07 21.65 -4.98
C GLY A 132 -7.57 20.74 -3.86
N PRO A 133 -8.25 19.60 -3.65
CA PRO A 133 -7.97 18.74 -2.51
C PRO A 133 -6.54 18.22 -2.60
N ASN A 134 -5.72 18.71 -1.69
CA ASN A 134 -4.39 18.19 -1.45
C ASN A 134 -4.56 16.78 -0.88
N TYR A 135 -4.28 15.72 -1.66
CA TYR A 135 -4.17 14.38 -1.10
C TYR A 135 -3.03 14.40 -0.06
N PRO A 136 -3.34 14.44 1.24
CA PRO A 136 -2.34 14.72 2.27
C PRO A 136 -1.40 13.53 2.47
N ARG A 137 -1.75 12.37 1.88
CA ARG A 137 -1.06 11.11 2.05
C ARG A 137 -0.08 10.78 0.93
N GLY A 138 -0.15 11.44 -0.24
CA GLY A 138 0.74 11.16 -1.36
C GLY A 138 2.04 11.98 -1.32
N SER A 139 3.17 11.37 -1.66
CA SER A 139 4.37 12.14 -2.03
C SER A 139 4.06 13.06 -3.19
N ARG A 140 4.71 14.22 -3.23
CA ARG A 140 4.62 15.16 -4.34
C ARG A 140 6.00 15.28 -4.96
N ILE A 141 6.02 15.28 -6.28
CA ILE A 141 7.19 15.65 -7.05
C ILE A 141 7.01 17.11 -7.46
N GLU A 142 7.81 17.98 -6.86
CA GLU A 142 7.85 19.39 -7.24
C GLU A 142 8.59 19.50 -8.57
N TRP A 143 8.01 20.22 -9.54
CA TRP A 143 8.59 20.41 -10.86
C TRP A 143 9.01 21.89 -11.01
N PRO A 144 10.27 22.25 -10.76
CA PRO A 144 10.75 23.62 -10.90
C PRO A 144 10.66 24.16 -12.33
N ALA A 145 10.69 25.49 -12.48
CA ALA A 145 10.61 26.15 -13.78
C ALA A 145 11.84 25.84 -14.68
N ASP A 146 13.00 25.70 -14.05
CA ASP A 146 14.34 25.55 -14.65
C ASP A 146 14.74 24.09 -14.91
N ARG A 147 13.84 23.12 -14.71
CA ARG A 147 14.15 21.69 -14.81
C ARG A 147 13.25 20.98 -15.80
N THR A 148 13.82 19.96 -16.45
CA THR A 148 13.08 19.02 -17.29
C THR A 148 12.27 18.06 -16.40
N LEU A 149 11.18 17.51 -16.94
CA LEU A 149 10.35 16.56 -16.21
C LEU A 149 11.11 15.26 -15.92
N ALA A 150 11.92 14.79 -16.88
CA ALA A 150 12.74 13.59 -16.75
C ALA A 150 13.78 13.70 -15.64
N GLU A 151 14.49 14.84 -15.52
CA GLU A 151 15.45 15.08 -14.44
C GLU A 151 14.80 14.97 -13.05
N VAL A 152 13.65 15.61 -12.90
CA VAL A 152 12.96 15.68 -11.61
C VAL A 152 12.43 14.30 -11.20
N ILE A 153 11.85 13.55 -12.14
CA ILE A 153 11.35 12.19 -11.89
C ILE A 153 12.51 11.25 -11.57
N SER A 154 13.57 11.27 -12.38
CA SER A 154 14.75 10.43 -12.18
C SER A 154 15.38 10.71 -10.81
N LYS A 155 15.52 11.98 -10.42
CA LYS A 155 16.06 12.32 -9.10
C LYS A 155 15.23 11.76 -7.94
N GLN A 156 13.90 11.73 -8.07
CA GLN A 156 13.02 11.28 -7.01
C GLN A 156 12.91 9.75 -6.94
N LEU A 157 12.89 9.08 -8.08
CA LEU A 157 12.74 7.63 -8.17
C LEU A 157 14.08 6.89 -8.08
N SER A 158 15.14 7.44 -8.64
CA SER A 158 16.51 6.91 -8.55
C SER A 158 17.15 7.20 -7.20
N ASN A 159 16.39 7.07 -6.11
CA ASN A 159 16.89 7.15 -4.75
C ASN A 159 17.77 5.92 -4.51
N LYS A 160 18.97 5.93 -5.10
CA LYS A 160 19.97 4.86 -5.04
C LYS A 160 20.16 4.56 -3.58
N ALA A 161 19.63 3.42 -3.16
CA ALA A 161 19.74 2.94 -1.80
C ALA A 161 21.19 3.11 -1.38
N SER A 162 21.46 3.89 -0.32
CA SER A 162 22.73 3.70 0.38
C SER A 162 22.75 2.22 0.75
N TRP A 163 23.82 1.54 0.39
CA TRP A 163 24.01 0.11 0.61
C TRP A 163 24.16 -0.08 2.12
N ALA A 164 23.06 0.03 2.87
CA ALA A 164 23.03 -0.39 4.24
C ALA A 164 23.35 -1.89 4.21
N PRO A 165 24.24 -2.40 5.07
CA PRO A 165 24.45 -3.83 5.19
C PRO A 165 23.10 -4.45 5.51
N ILE A 166 22.58 -5.20 4.53
CA ILE A 166 21.36 -5.97 4.68
C ILE A 166 21.83 -7.33 5.18
N ASP A 167 21.21 -7.85 6.23
CA ASP A 167 21.33 -9.27 6.54
C ASP A 167 20.90 -10.07 5.30
N GLU A 168 21.52 -11.23 5.03
CA GLU A 168 21.16 -12.12 3.92
C GLU A 168 19.72 -12.64 4.08
N PHE A 169 18.73 -11.80 3.75
CA PHE A 169 17.34 -12.22 3.63
C PHE A 169 17.09 -12.62 2.18
N SER A 170 16.92 -13.93 1.94
CA SER A 170 16.50 -14.45 0.64
C SER A 170 15.04 -14.11 0.36
N LEU A 171 14.72 -13.75 -0.88
CA LEU A 171 13.33 -13.61 -1.33
C LEU A 171 12.72 -14.99 -1.53
N ASP A 172 12.07 -15.52 -0.49
CA ASP A 172 11.38 -16.80 -0.56
C ASP A 172 9.92 -16.66 -1.05
N GLU A 173 9.24 -17.80 -1.22
CA GLU A 173 7.83 -17.87 -1.63
C GLU A 173 6.86 -17.25 -0.61
N SER A 174 7.28 -17.10 0.65
CA SER A 174 6.45 -16.49 1.69
C SER A 174 6.37 -14.96 1.54
N PHE A 175 7.28 -14.35 0.79
CA PHE A 175 7.26 -12.92 0.54
C PHE A 175 6.18 -12.54 -0.49
N THR A 176 4.95 -12.36 -0.01
CA THR A 176 3.80 -11.87 -0.78
C THR A 176 3.04 -10.78 -0.03
N ALA A 177 2.30 -9.92 -0.74
CA ALA A 177 1.47 -8.89 -0.11
C ALA A 177 0.39 -9.50 0.80
N VAL A 178 -0.13 -10.67 0.44
CA VAL A 178 -1.12 -11.40 1.24
C VAL A 178 -0.51 -11.86 2.57
N ASN A 179 0.70 -12.41 2.55
CA ASN A 179 1.39 -12.80 3.78
C ASN A 179 1.79 -11.59 4.63
N LEU A 180 2.26 -10.51 4.00
CA LEU A 180 2.51 -9.24 4.69
C LEU A 180 1.24 -8.68 5.36
N LYS A 181 0.07 -8.83 4.74
CA LYS A 181 -1.24 -8.47 5.34
C LYS A 181 -1.63 -9.41 6.48
N ASN A 182 -1.55 -10.72 6.27
CA ASN A 182 -2.10 -11.72 7.18
C ASN A 182 -1.19 -12.00 8.38
N ILE A 183 0.11 -12.17 8.12
CA ILE A 183 1.12 -12.51 9.12
C ILE A 183 1.60 -11.24 9.83
N CYS A 184 2.03 -10.23 9.07
CA CYS A 184 2.60 -9.00 9.61
C CYS A 184 1.55 -7.93 9.97
N ARG A 185 0.27 -8.20 9.71
CA ARG A 185 -0.85 -7.28 9.97
C ARG A 185 -0.67 -5.90 9.31
N LEU A 186 0.06 -5.85 8.19
CA LEU A 186 0.20 -4.61 7.41
C LEU A 186 -1.12 -4.24 6.75
N ARG A 187 -1.43 -2.95 6.72
CA ARG A 187 -2.60 -2.42 6.01
C ARG A 187 -2.18 -2.10 4.58
N ILE A 188 -2.64 -2.88 3.61
CA ILE A 188 -2.38 -2.56 2.20
C ILE A 188 -3.21 -1.31 1.82
N GLN A 189 -2.54 -0.31 1.23
CA GLN A 189 -3.17 0.89 0.71
C GLN A 189 -2.79 1.06 -0.76
N TRP A 190 -3.78 1.02 -1.65
CA TRP A 190 -3.55 1.26 -3.06
C TRP A 190 -3.22 2.72 -3.33
N THR A 191 -2.19 2.96 -4.15
CA THR A 191 -1.76 4.30 -4.57
C THR A 191 -1.76 4.42 -6.09
N HIS A 192 -2.18 5.58 -6.59
CA HIS A 192 -2.05 5.98 -7.99
C HIS A 192 -0.71 6.68 -8.28
N ASN A 193 0.16 6.80 -7.28
CA ASN A 193 1.44 7.48 -7.38
C ASN A 193 2.57 6.46 -7.25
N LEU A 194 3.31 6.22 -8.34
CA LEU A 194 4.44 5.30 -8.38
C LEU A 194 5.54 5.65 -7.36
N ALA A 195 5.75 6.94 -7.08
CA ALA A 195 6.73 7.39 -6.09
C ALA A 195 6.39 7.00 -4.63
N ASP A 196 5.15 6.54 -4.36
CA ASP A 196 4.77 5.99 -3.07
C ASP A 196 4.78 4.44 -3.06
N HIS A 197 5.16 3.79 -4.17
CA HIS A 197 5.21 2.33 -4.22
C HIS A 197 6.19 1.77 -3.19
N LEU A 198 5.73 0.77 -2.42
CA LEU A 198 6.40 0.12 -1.29
C LEU A 198 6.73 1.04 -0.11
N ARG A 199 6.23 2.28 -0.13
CA ARG A 199 6.40 3.17 1.01
C ARG A 199 5.61 2.64 2.19
N MET A 200 6.21 2.70 3.38
CA MET A 200 5.50 2.42 4.62
C MET A 200 5.24 3.68 5.42
N LYS A 201 4.05 3.76 6.02
CA LYS A 201 3.68 4.84 6.96
C LYS A 201 2.98 4.29 8.19
N GLY A 202 3.01 5.06 9.26
CA GLY A 202 2.35 4.73 10.52
C GLY A 202 3.30 4.11 11.54
N LEU A 203 2.75 3.86 12.73
CA LEU A 203 3.49 3.35 13.87
C LEU A 203 3.57 1.81 13.83
N ARG A 204 4.51 1.26 14.61
CA ARG A 204 4.66 -0.18 14.84
C ARG A 204 3.30 -0.82 15.20
N GLY A 205 2.97 -1.95 14.57
CA GLY A 205 1.69 -2.67 14.74
C GLY A 205 0.48 -2.05 14.03
N ARG A 206 0.61 -0.88 13.41
CA ARG A 206 -0.44 -0.21 12.61
C ARG A 206 0.10 0.42 11.33
N ARG A 207 1.12 -0.21 10.73
CA ARG A 207 1.75 0.28 9.51
C ARG A 207 0.85 0.05 8.30
N SER A 208 0.90 1.00 7.37
CA SER A 208 0.27 0.89 6.05
C SER A 208 1.35 0.80 4.99
N LEU A 209 1.22 -0.18 4.09
CA LEU A 209 2.08 -0.39 2.94
C LEU A 209 1.37 0.13 1.70
N PHE A 210 2.01 1.06 0.99
CA PHE A 210 1.47 1.63 -0.23
C PHE A 210 1.87 0.78 -1.44
N ILE A 211 0.91 0.30 -2.21
CA ILE A 211 1.15 -0.50 -3.41
C ILE A 211 0.58 0.22 -4.63
N TYR A 212 1.40 0.35 -5.67
CA TYR A 212 1.00 1.02 -6.88
C TYR A 212 0.06 0.11 -7.67
N ARG A 213 -1.10 0.65 -8.09
CA ARG A 213 -2.16 -0.16 -8.69
C ARG A 213 -2.15 -0.21 -10.21
N HIS A 214 -1.47 0.72 -10.88
CA HIS A 214 -1.60 0.89 -12.33
C HIS A 214 -0.50 0.19 -13.11
N LYS A 215 -0.42 -1.14 -13.01
CA LYS A 215 0.63 -1.93 -13.70
C LYS A 215 0.64 -1.71 -15.22
N ILE A 216 -0.55 -1.57 -15.83
CA ILE A 216 -0.70 -1.31 -17.27
C ILE A 216 0.03 -0.05 -17.73
N LEU A 217 0.10 1.00 -16.89
CA LEU A 217 0.83 2.22 -17.22
C LEU A 217 2.32 1.93 -17.36
N LEU A 218 2.88 1.11 -16.46
CA LEU A 218 4.29 0.74 -16.50
C LEU A 218 4.62 -0.06 -17.76
N VAL A 219 3.76 -1.04 -18.09
CA VAL A 219 3.92 -1.88 -19.28
C VAL A 219 3.81 -1.04 -20.56
N ASN A 220 2.84 -0.12 -20.62
CA ASN A 220 2.69 0.75 -21.78
C ASN A 220 3.86 1.72 -21.95
N HIS A 221 4.44 2.23 -20.86
CA HIS A 221 5.64 3.04 -20.96
C HIS A 221 6.84 2.20 -21.39
N LEU A 222 7.04 1.02 -20.81
CA LEU A 222 8.17 0.15 -21.10
C LEU A 222 8.19 -0.35 -22.56
N ARG A 223 7.01 -0.57 -23.15
CA ARG A 223 6.86 -1.02 -24.55
C ARG A 223 6.88 0.12 -25.57
N ASP A 224 6.89 1.40 -25.16
CA ASP A 224 6.97 2.53 -26.11
C ASP A 224 8.34 2.50 -26.81
N PRO A 225 8.39 2.47 -28.15
CA PRO A 225 9.66 2.47 -28.88
C PRO A 225 10.41 3.81 -28.78
N ASN A 226 9.76 4.88 -28.32
CA ASN A 226 10.38 6.18 -28.14
C ASN A 226 11.03 6.30 -26.75
N PRO A 227 12.06 7.16 -26.58
CA PRO A 227 12.63 7.42 -25.27
C PRO A 227 11.56 7.84 -24.27
N THR A 228 11.48 7.11 -23.16
CA THR A 228 10.54 7.37 -22.07
C THR A 228 11.11 8.41 -21.10
N ILE A 229 10.23 9.22 -20.51
CA ILE A 229 10.60 10.17 -19.45
C ILE A 229 11.07 9.44 -18.18
N ILE A 230 10.52 8.25 -17.93
CA ILE A 230 10.89 7.37 -16.82
C ILE A 230 11.96 6.40 -17.35
N ASP A 231 13.07 6.26 -16.63
CA ASP A 231 14.11 5.29 -16.97
C ASP A 231 13.53 3.86 -17.06
N PRO A 232 13.80 3.10 -18.14
CA PRO A 232 13.30 1.73 -18.29
C PRO A 232 13.63 0.81 -17.12
N SER A 233 14.80 0.96 -16.49
CA SER A 233 15.18 0.15 -15.32
C SER A 233 14.24 0.36 -14.12
N ILE A 234 13.70 1.56 -13.95
CA ILE A 234 12.72 1.88 -12.91
C ILE A 234 11.38 1.20 -13.22
N LEU A 235 10.96 1.22 -14.49
CA LEU A 235 9.71 0.60 -14.93
C LEU A 235 9.76 -0.92 -14.76
N GLU A 236 10.84 -1.55 -15.23
CA GLU A 236 11.07 -2.99 -15.09
C GLU A 236 11.09 -3.40 -13.61
N GLU A 237 11.83 -2.68 -12.77
CA GLU A 237 11.92 -3.00 -11.35
C GLU A 237 10.55 -2.84 -10.66
N ALA A 238 9.79 -1.79 -10.96
CA ALA A 238 8.44 -1.59 -10.42
C ALA A 238 7.46 -2.70 -10.85
N ILE A 239 7.60 -3.22 -12.07
CA ILE A 239 6.79 -4.35 -12.50
C ILE A 239 7.22 -5.62 -11.76
N ARG A 240 8.52 -5.87 -11.60
CA ARG A 240 9.07 -7.01 -10.87
C ARG A 240 8.68 -6.99 -9.39
N THR A 241 8.63 -5.82 -8.73
CA THR A 241 8.15 -5.73 -7.34
C THR A 241 6.66 -6.07 -7.22
N LEU A 242 5.84 -5.72 -8.21
CA LEU A 242 4.42 -6.12 -8.25
C LEU A 242 4.29 -7.64 -8.47
N ASP A 243 5.06 -8.22 -9.39
CA ASP A 243 5.09 -9.68 -9.63
C ASP A 243 5.60 -10.45 -8.40
N LEU A 244 6.54 -9.88 -7.65
CA LEU A 244 7.05 -10.44 -6.41
C LEU A 244 5.96 -10.47 -5.32
N LEU A 245 5.22 -9.37 -5.17
CA LEU A 245 4.16 -9.23 -4.16
C LEU A 245 2.87 -9.98 -4.50
N PHE A 246 2.57 -10.12 -5.80
CA PHE A 246 1.39 -10.81 -6.33
C PHE A 246 1.80 -11.81 -7.40
N PRO A 247 2.33 -12.98 -7.01
CA PRO A 247 2.89 -13.94 -7.95
C PRO A 247 1.81 -14.50 -8.87
N PHE A 248 2.14 -14.62 -10.15
CA PHE A 248 1.24 -15.25 -11.12
C PHE A 248 1.03 -16.74 -10.77
N GLY A 249 -0.22 -17.19 -10.81
CA GLY A 249 -0.62 -18.54 -10.38
C GLY A 249 -0.87 -18.71 -8.87
N ASP A 250 -0.51 -17.75 -8.01
CA ASP A 250 -0.87 -17.80 -6.59
C ASP A 250 -2.35 -17.42 -6.36
N SER A 251 -3.17 -18.42 -6.03
CA SER A 251 -4.61 -18.25 -5.84
C SER A 251 -4.94 -17.23 -4.74
N LYS A 252 -4.14 -17.18 -3.67
CA LYS A 252 -4.35 -16.22 -2.57
C LYS A 252 -4.17 -14.78 -3.04
N SER A 253 -3.18 -14.52 -3.90
CA SER A 253 -2.97 -13.21 -4.50
C SER A 253 -4.09 -12.84 -5.46
N ALA A 254 -4.57 -13.79 -6.26
CA ALA A 254 -5.71 -13.59 -7.15
C ALA A 254 -6.99 -13.22 -6.36
N ASP A 255 -7.37 -14.05 -5.37
CA ASP A 255 -8.55 -13.82 -4.51
C ASP A 255 -8.47 -12.47 -3.78
N PHE A 256 -7.27 -12.10 -3.32
CA PHE A 256 -7.04 -10.82 -2.64
C PHE A 256 -7.22 -9.63 -3.58
N LEU A 257 -6.67 -9.68 -4.80
CA LEU A 257 -6.82 -8.62 -5.77
C LEU A 257 -8.27 -8.45 -6.24
N GLU A 258 -8.98 -9.56 -6.46
CA GLU A 258 -10.40 -9.56 -6.79
C GLU A 258 -11.24 -8.92 -5.68
N THR A 259 -10.98 -9.30 -4.42
CA THR A 259 -11.65 -8.72 -3.24
C THR A 259 -11.42 -7.21 -3.11
N GLU A 260 -10.23 -6.74 -3.48
CA GLU A 260 -9.87 -5.32 -3.42
C GLU A 260 -10.29 -4.54 -4.68
N GLY A 261 -10.83 -5.21 -5.70
CA GLY A 261 -11.26 -4.62 -6.97
C GLY A 261 -10.11 -4.03 -7.78
N VAL A 262 -8.97 -4.72 -7.83
CA VAL A 262 -7.77 -4.29 -8.55
C VAL A 262 -7.44 -5.27 -9.66
N HIS A 263 -7.31 -4.75 -10.89
CA HIS A 263 -7.30 -5.55 -12.11
C HIS A 263 -5.94 -5.45 -12.84
N PHE A 264 -4.89 -6.04 -12.27
CA PHE A 264 -3.61 -6.18 -12.98
C PHE A 264 -2.99 -7.58 -12.96
N TYR A 265 -3.69 -8.56 -12.38
CA TYR A 265 -3.16 -9.92 -12.22
C TYR A 265 -2.92 -10.63 -13.57
N SER A 266 -3.73 -10.30 -14.59
CA SER A 266 -3.63 -10.74 -15.98
C SER A 266 -2.31 -10.33 -16.66
N ILE A 267 -1.74 -9.21 -16.23
CA ILE A 267 -0.58 -8.59 -16.87
C ILE A 267 0.68 -9.16 -16.23
N SER A 268 1.17 -10.32 -16.67
CA SER A 268 2.45 -10.88 -16.20
C SER A 268 3.61 -10.48 -17.11
N SER A 269 4.77 -10.18 -16.51
CA SER A 269 6.03 -10.03 -17.28
C SER A 269 6.67 -11.37 -17.65
N GLY A 270 6.17 -12.50 -17.14
CA GLY A 270 6.66 -13.84 -17.47
C GLY A 270 8.11 -14.13 -17.05
N GLY A 271 8.74 -13.23 -16.29
CA GLY A 271 10.12 -13.38 -15.82
C GLY A 271 10.24 -14.32 -14.62
N PRO A 272 11.43 -14.90 -14.38
CA PRO A 272 11.69 -15.68 -13.18
C PRO A 272 11.51 -14.81 -11.93
N ARG A 273 10.98 -15.42 -10.86
CA ARG A 273 10.86 -14.76 -9.56
C ARG A 273 12.27 -14.39 -9.06
N PRO A 274 12.51 -13.11 -8.70
CA PRO A 274 13.79 -12.69 -8.14
C PRO A 274 14.10 -13.45 -6.86
N TYR A 275 15.35 -13.89 -6.70
CA TYR A 275 15.79 -14.63 -5.51
C TYR A 275 16.54 -13.72 -4.54
N ASP A 276 17.20 -12.68 -5.06
CA ASP A 276 18.02 -11.76 -4.29
C ASP A 276 17.50 -10.33 -4.35
N LEU A 277 17.67 -9.60 -3.24
CA LEU A 277 17.49 -8.16 -3.17
C LEU A 277 18.48 -7.38 -4.04
N ASP A 278 19.64 -7.96 -4.37
CA ASP A 278 20.62 -7.38 -5.29
C ASP A 278 20.06 -7.14 -6.70
N GLU A 279 18.99 -7.83 -7.08
CA GLU A 279 18.29 -7.61 -8.35
C GLU A 279 17.47 -6.31 -8.38
N PHE A 280 17.35 -5.62 -7.23
CA PHE A 280 16.59 -4.38 -7.07
C PHE A 280 17.55 -3.22 -6.75
N ILE A 281 17.43 -2.11 -7.47
CA ILE A 281 18.27 -0.91 -7.31
C ILE A 281 17.46 0.21 -6.67
N HIS A 282 16.23 0.43 -7.13
CA HIS A 282 15.39 1.58 -6.80
C HIS A 282 14.50 1.32 -5.57
N TRP A 283 14.01 0.09 -5.39
CA TRP A 283 13.12 -0.33 -4.30
C TRP A 283 13.77 -1.25 -3.28
N ARG A 284 15.06 -1.59 -3.44
CA ARG A 284 15.83 -2.45 -2.54
C ARG A 284 15.60 -2.18 -1.06
N ASN A 285 15.74 -0.92 -0.64
CA ASN A 285 15.59 -0.53 0.76
C ASN A 285 14.17 -0.76 1.30
N HIS A 286 13.15 -0.52 0.47
CA HIS A 286 11.76 -0.77 0.85
C HIS A 286 11.49 -2.27 0.96
N LEU A 287 12.00 -3.08 0.03
CA LEU A 287 11.90 -4.54 0.09
C LEU A 287 12.63 -5.12 1.29
N ALA A 288 13.86 -4.67 1.56
CA ALA A 288 14.63 -5.07 2.73
C ALA A 288 13.89 -4.73 4.04
N GLN A 289 13.24 -3.56 4.09
CA GLN A 289 12.43 -3.17 5.23
C GLN A 289 11.22 -4.10 5.42
N LEU A 290 10.58 -4.52 4.32
CA LEU A 290 9.46 -5.47 4.36
C LEU A 290 9.92 -6.87 4.78
N LEU A 291 11.07 -7.34 4.30
CA LEU A 291 11.66 -8.61 4.72
C LEU A 291 12.02 -8.61 6.20
N ARG A 292 12.59 -7.53 6.71
CA ARG A 292 12.83 -7.36 8.16
C ARG A 292 11.54 -7.45 8.98
N ILE A 293 10.41 -7.00 8.44
CA ILE A 293 9.11 -7.14 9.10
C ILE A 293 8.58 -8.57 8.98
N LEU A 294 8.79 -9.23 7.83
CA LEU A 294 8.33 -10.60 7.56
C LEU A 294 9.12 -11.66 8.33
N HIS A 295 10.42 -11.47 8.53
CA HIS A 295 11.28 -12.38 9.31
C HIS A 295 11.50 -11.90 10.75
N GLY A 296 11.12 -10.67 11.05
CA GLY A 296 11.24 -10.08 12.38
C GLY A 296 10.19 -10.57 13.38
N PRO A 297 10.40 -10.27 14.68
CA PRO A 297 9.47 -10.65 15.74
C PRO A 297 8.11 -9.97 15.57
N PRO A 298 7.02 -10.59 16.04
CA PRO A 298 5.68 -10.01 15.96
C PRO A 298 5.62 -8.65 16.67
N GLU A 299 4.86 -7.72 16.10
CA GLU A 299 4.80 -6.34 16.56
C GLU A 299 3.73 -6.10 17.62
N THR A 300 2.74 -6.98 17.71
CA THR A 300 1.61 -6.86 18.64
C THR A 300 1.35 -8.18 19.37
N ALA A 301 0.78 -8.10 20.57
CA ALA A 301 0.43 -9.30 21.34
C ALA A 301 -0.56 -10.21 20.58
N THR A 302 -1.51 -9.62 19.84
CA THR A 302 -2.45 -10.38 19.01
C THR A 302 -1.74 -11.10 17.85
N GLN A 303 -0.70 -10.48 17.28
CA GLN A 303 0.16 -11.14 16.31
C GLN A 303 0.93 -12.28 16.97
N THR A 304 1.56 -12.06 18.14
CA THR A 304 2.28 -13.11 18.89
C THR A 304 1.43 -14.35 19.16
N LEU A 305 0.14 -14.17 19.51
CA LEU A 305 -0.77 -15.29 19.78
C LEU A 305 -1.16 -16.10 18.53
N THR A 306 -1.01 -15.52 17.33
CA THR A 306 -1.40 -16.15 16.06
C THR A 306 -0.21 -16.45 15.15
N ASP A 307 1.01 -16.18 15.62
CA ASP A 307 2.23 -16.31 14.83
C ASP A 307 2.72 -17.76 14.78
N THR A 308 2.52 -18.41 13.63
CA THR A 308 2.91 -19.82 13.40
C THR A 308 4.24 -19.97 12.66
N ARG A 309 4.92 -18.87 12.33
CA ARG A 309 6.20 -18.89 11.57
C ARG A 309 7.28 -19.72 12.27
N ASN A 310 7.27 -19.72 13.60
CA ASN A 310 8.15 -20.56 14.42
C ASN A 310 7.30 -21.47 15.32
N LEU A 311 7.04 -22.69 14.84
CA LEU A 311 6.23 -23.69 15.54
C LEU A 311 6.74 -23.99 16.96
N SER A 312 8.05 -23.94 17.18
CA SER A 312 8.65 -24.15 18.51
C SER A 312 8.31 -23.04 19.50
N GLN A 313 8.37 -21.78 19.06
CA GLN A 313 8.00 -20.63 19.88
C GLN A 313 6.49 -20.60 20.12
N PHE A 314 5.70 -20.90 19.07
CA PHE A 314 4.26 -21.01 19.16
C PHE A 314 3.82 -22.10 20.15
N ALA A 315 4.42 -23.30 20.07
CA ALA A 315 4.15 -24.37 21.02
C ALA A 315 4.57 -23.99 22.45
N THR A 316 5.75 -23.37 22.62
CA THR A 316 6.22 -22.91 23.94
C THR A 316 5.26 -21.89 24.56
N LEU A 317 4.73 -20.96 23.75
CA LEU A 317 3.73 -19.98 24.18
C LEU A 317 2.47 -20.66 24.71
N TRP A 318 1.92 -21.61 23.96
CA TRP A 318 0.70 -22.32 24.39
C TRP A 318 0.94 -23.28 25.55
N VAL A 319 2.11 -23.90 25.65
CA VAL A 319 2.51 -24.69 26.82
C VAL A 319 2.64 -23.81 28.07
N ALA A 320 3.17 -22.59 27.94
CA ALA A 320 3.21 -21.64 29.06
C ALA A 320 1.79 -21.24 29.51
N ILE A 321 0.90 -20.93 28.56
CA ILE A 321 -0.48 -20.49 28.86
C ILE A 321 -1.33 -21.64 29.43
N PHE A 322 -1.41 -22.78 28.76
CA PHE A 322 -2.27 -23.89 29.19
C PHE A 322 -1.59 -24.85 30.15
N GLY A 323 -0.30 -25.14 29.93
CA GLY A 323 0.44 -26.07 30.76
C GLY A 323 0.77 -25.47 32.12
N VAL A 324 1.46 -24.32 32.15
CA VAL A 324 1.94 -23.74 33.42
C VAL A 324 0.88 -22.86 34.08
N PHE A 325 0.36 -21.87 33.36
CA PHE A 325 -0.50 -20.84 33.97
C PHE A 325 -1.86 -21.40 34.39
N ALA A 326 -2.57 -22.13 33.53
CA ALA A 326 -3.87 -22.71 33.89
C ALA A 326 -3.75 -23.76 35.01
N LEU A 327 -2.70 -24.58 34.98
CA LEU A 327 -2.45 -25.59 36.01
C LEU A 327 -2.11 -24.96 37.36
N THR A 328 -1.35 -23.85 37.37
CA THR A 328 -1.05 -23.09 38.60
C THR A 328 -2.32 -22.53 39.23
N ILE A 329 -3.24 -21.98 38.43
CA ILE A 329 -4.54 -21.51 38.92
C ILE A 329 -5.34 -22.67 39.51
N LEU A 330 -5.39 -23.81 38.81
CA LEU A 330 -6.10 -25.00 39.28
C LEU A 330 -5.56 -25.48 40.63
N PHE A 331 -4.24 -25.63 40.77
CA PHE A 331 -3.63 -26.04 42.03
C PHE A 331 -3.82 -25.01 43.14
N GLY A 332 -3.79 -23.71 42.82
CA GLY A 332 -4.10 -22.65 43.79
C GLY A 332 -5.53 -22.74 44.32
N ILE A 333 -6.51 -23.03 43.47
CA ILE A 333 -7.91 -23.26 43.87
C ILE A 333 -8.01 -24.51 44.75
N LEU A 334 -7.40 -25.63 44.32
CA LEU A 334 -7.42 -26.87 45.09
C LEU A 334 -6.79 -26.68 46.48
N ALA A 335 -5.62 -26.06 46.56
CA ALA A 335 -4.93 -25.76 47.81
C ALA A 335 -5.82 -24.90 48.74
N THR A 336 -6.51 -23.91 48.18
CA THR A 336 -7.45 -23.07 48.95
C THR A 336 -8.62 -23.89 49.50
N VAL A 337 -9.24 -24.75 48.68
CA VAL A 337 -10.34 -25.62 49.10
C VAL A 337 -9.89 -26.60 50.20
N TYR A 338 -8.73 -27.22 50.03
CA TYR A 338 -8.15 -28.12 51.04
C TYR A 338 -7.84 -27.39 52.34
N SER A 339 -7.30 -26.17 52.27
CA SER A 339 -7.05 -25.34 53.45
C SER A 339 -8.34 -25.03 54.22
N ILE A 340 -9.43 -24.67 53.54
CA ILE A 340 -10.74 -24.44 54.17
C ILE A 340 -11.27 -25.71 54.85
N LYS A 341 -11.19 -26.86 54.16
CA LYS A 341 -11.63 -28.15 54.75
C LYS A 341 -10.81 -28.51 55.97
N SER A 342 -9.48 -28.38 55.89
CA SER A 342 -8.57 -28.64 57.00
C SER A 342 -8.87 -27.74 58.19
N TYR A 343 -9.13 -26.44 57.95
CA TYR A 343 -9.49 -25.50 58.99
C TYR A 343 -10.81 -25.88 59.68
N ARG A 344 -11.83 -26.29 58.92
CA ARG A 344 -13.12 -26.75 59.49
C ARG A 344 -12.95 -28.00 60.35
N VAL A 345 -12.14 -28.97 59.89
CA VAL A 345 -11.84 -30.17 60.67
C VAL A 345 -11.10 -29.80 61.96
N ALA A 346 -10.11 -28.91 61.88
CA ALA A 346 -9.37 -28.44 63.05
C ALA A 346 -10.27 -27.74 64.07
N LEU A 347 -11.19 -26.87 63.63
CA LEU A 347 -12.20 -26.26 64.51
C LEU A 347 -13.09 -27.31 65.18
N GLY A 348 -13.55 -28.31 64.41
CA GLY A 348 -14.33 -29.42 64.95
C GLY A 348 -13.58 -30.21 66.03
N SER A 349 -12.31 -30.57 65.75
CA SER A 349 -11.45 -31.27 66.71
C SER A 349 -11.15 -30.42 67.95
N TYR A 350 -10.93 -29.11 67.80
CA TYR A 350 -10.73 -28.19 68.92
C TYR A 350 -11.97 -28.14 69.82
N ASN A 351 -13.16 -27.98 69.23
CA ASN A 351 -14.41 -27.96 69.99
C ASN A 351 -14.64 -29.28 70.74
N LEU A 352 -14.39 -30.43 70.10
CA LEU A 352 -14.48 -31.74 70.74
C LEU A 352 -13.51 -31.87 71.92
N ALA A 353 -12.24 -31.47 71.73
CA ALA A 353 -11.24 -31.47 72.79
C ALA A 353 -11.64 -30.56 73.95
N LEU A 354 -12.19 -29.37 73.66
CA LEU A 354 -12.72 -28.45 74.67
C LEU A 354 -13.87 -29.08 75.46
N THR A 355 -14.83 -29.72 74.78
CA THR A 355 -15.95 -30.41 75.45
C THR A 355 -15.47 -31.58 76.33
N ALA A 356 -14.50 -32.37 75.87
CA ALA A 356 -13.92 -33.46 76.65
C ALA A 356 -13.19 -32.93 77.90
N ALA A 357 -12.40 -31.87 77.75
CA ALA A 357 -11.70 -31.22 78.86
C ALA A 357 -12.68 -30.61 79.87
N CYS A 358 -13.78 -30.00 79.41
CA CYS A 358 -14.82 -29.47 80.29
C CYS A 358 -15.61 -30.57 81.04
N HIS A 359 -15.79 -31.74 80.43
CA HIS A 359 -16.38 -32.89 81.11
C HIS A 359 -15.46 -33.44 82.21
N GLU A 360 -14.14 -33.43 81.99
CA GLU A 360 -13.15 -33.91 82.96
C GLU A 360 -12.87 -32.89 84.08
N PHE A 361 -12.93 -31.58 83.77
CA PHE A 361 -12.62 -30.49 84.71
C PHE A 361 -13.69 -29.37 84.69
N PRO A 362 -14.86 -29.58 85.29
CA PRO A 362 -16.02 -28.66 85.19
C PRO A 362 -15.85 -27.30 85.88
N VAL A 363 -14.80 -27.14 86.69
CA VAL A 363 -14.55 -25.92 87.49
C VAL A 363 -13.78 -24.83 86.72
N LEU A 364 -13.38 -25.09 85.47
CA LEU A 364 -12.64 -24.12 84.66
C LEU A 364 -13.53 -22.96 84.18
N PRO A 365 -13.05 -21.71 84.25
CA PRO A 365 -13.86 -20.51 83.98
C PRO A 365 -14.37 -20.40 82.54
N HIS A 366 -13.77 -21.11 81.58
CA HIS A 366 -14.28 -21.18 80.19
C HIS A 366 -15.42 -22.20 80.01
N CYS A 367 -15.55 -23.20 80.88
CA CYS A 367 -16.61 -24.21 80.83
C CYS A 367 -17.92 -23.72 81.46
N GLN A 368 -17.90 -22.61 82.21
CA GLN A 368 -19.08 -22.00 82.83
C GLN A 368 -19.83 -21.03 81.89
N ARG A 369 -19.31 -20.76 80.69
CA ARG A 369 -19.91 -19.85 79.68
C ARG A 369 -20.34 -20.54 78.39
N LEU A 370 -20.01 -21.82 78.23
CA LEU A 370 -20.53 -22.71 77.19
C LEU A 370 -21.84 -23.33 77.68
#